data_AF-A0AAV5SIE2-F1
#
_entry.id   AF-A0AAV5SIE2-F1
#
_cell.length_a   1.000
_cell.length_b   1.000
_cell.length_c   1.000
_cell.angle_alpha   90.00
_cell.angle_beta   90.00
_cell.angle_gamma   90.00
#
_symmetry.space_group_name_H-M   'P 1'
#
loop_
_entity.id
_entity.type
_entity.pdbx_description
1 polymer ?
#
loop_
_entity_poly.entity_id
_entity_poly.type
_entity_poly.pdbx_seq_one_letter_code
_entity_poly.pdbx_strand_id
1 'polypeptide(L)'
;GECIRMMFAIAGMPLEEVRVQVHDWEGMVKNKVTPFDDLPMLEVDGVKLGQSPAILRYVAREFGFAGSDSFTTAVADSLADWYADFVTTFGDWHLSNIGFGPGDKDALYESLYLPAKDKYLPFLEAALMKTSTGWYANTPELSHADVFIAANLEWLLRLDKNACKIFE
;
A
#
# COMPACT_ATOMS: atom_id res chain seq x y z
N GLY A 1 4.40 -3.49 -3.95
CA GLY A 1 4.29 -4.84 -4.56
C GLY A 1 3.62 -5.84 -3.64
N GLU A 2 3.93 -5.82 -2.34
CA GLU A 2 3.48 -6.86 -1.40
C GLU A 2 1.95 -6.97 -1.26
N CYS A 3 1.24 -5.86 -1.14
CA CYS A 3 -0.23 -5.87 -1.08
C CYS A 3 -0.88 -6.58 -2.29
N ILE A 4 -0.28 -6.49 -3.48
CA ILE A 4 -0.75 -7.19 -4.68
C ILE A 4 -0.55 -8.69 -4.54
N ARG A 5 0.64 -9.14 -4.09
CA ARG A 5 0.93 -10.57 -3.84
C ARG A 5 -0.01 -11.14 -2.79
N MET A 6 -0.21 -10.41 -1.70
CA MET A 6 -1.16 -10.79 -0.65
C MET A 6 -2.57 -10.94 -1.20
N MET A 7 -3.03 -10.02 -2.05
CA MET A 7 -4.35 -10.11 -2.65
C MET A 7 -4.50 -11.34 -3.56
N PHE A 8 -3.51 -11.66 -4.39
CA PHE A 8 -3.51 -12.91 -5.18
C PHE A 8 -3.56 -14.15 -4.28
N ALA A 9 -2.78 -14.17 -3.20
CA ALA A 9 -2.76 -15.27 -2.25
C ALA A 9 -4.11 -15.43 -1.52
N ILE A 10 -4.72 -14.32 -1.07
CA ILE A 10 -6.05 -14.29 -0.43
C ILE A 10 -7.13 -14.80 -1.41
N ALA A 11 -7.05 -14.39 -2.67
CA ALA A 11 -7.95 -14.85 -3.72
C ALA A 11 -7.73 -16.33 -4.13
N GLY A 12 -6.66 -16.98 -3.65
CA GLY A 12 -6.29 -18.33 -4.06
C GLY A 12 -5.85 -18.41 -5.53
N MET A 13 -5.38 -17.29 -6.09
CA MET A 13 -5.03 -17.16 -7.50
C MET A 13 -3.51 -17.25 -7.70
N PRO A 14 -3.03 -18.04 -8.68
CA PRO A 14 -1.61 -18.10 -8.99
C PRO A 14 -1.12 -16.77 -9.53
N LEU A 15 0.09 -16.38 -9.13
CA LEU A 15 0.80 -15.22 -9.63
C LEU A 15 2.20 -15.64 -10.07
N GLU A 16 2.55 -15.35 -11.31
CA GLU A 16 3.95 -15.43 -11.75
C GLU A 16 4.71 -14.23 -11.19
N GLU A 17 5.63 -14.50 -10.26
CA GLU A 17 6.45 -13.46 -9.63
C GLU A 17 7.78 -13.27 -10.36
N VAL A 18 7.90 -12.17 -11.10
CA VAL A 18 9.18 -11.73 -11.69
C VAL A 18 9.83 -10.68 -10.79
N ARG A 19 11.01 -11.00 -10.25
CA ARG A 19 11.80 -10.06 -9.42
C ARG A 19 12.94 -9.47 -10.23
N VAL A 20 12.81 -8.20 -10.59
CA VAL A 20 13.80 -7.44 -11.35
C VAL A 20 15.03 -7.18 -10.48
N GLN A 21 16.21 -7.52 -10.99
CA GLN A 21 17.47 -7.18 -10.34
C GLN A 21 17.88 -5.75 -10.69
N VAL A 22 18.61 -5.09 -9.80
CA VAL A 22 19.04 -3.69 -10.00
C VAL A 22 19.82 -3.50 -11.30
N HIS A 23 20.64 -4.48 -11.70
CA HIS A 23 21.43 -4.41 -12.93
C HIS A 23 20.59 -4.54 -14.22
N ASP A 24 19.41 -5.16 -14.14
CA ASP A 24 18.51 -5.33 -15.29
C ASP A 24 17.61 -4.10 -15.49
N TRP A 25 17.39 -3.32 -14.43
CA TRP A 25 16.42 -2.23 -14.40
C TRP A 25 16.66 -1.17 -15.49
N GLU A 26 17.91 -0.74 -15.65
CA GLU A 26 18.26 0.28 -16.64
C GLU A 26 17.92 -0.18 -18.07
N GLY A 27 18.14 -1.47 -18.37
CA GLY A 27 17.78 -2.06 -19.65
C GLY A 27 16.27 -2.11 -19.87
N MET A 28 15.51 -2.47 -18.84
CA MET A 28 14.04 -2.49 -18.90
C MET A 28 13.43 -1.11 -19.18
N VAL A 29 13.95 -0.07 -18.51
CA VAL A 29 13.50 1.32 -18.70
C VAL A 29 13.84 1.81 -20.11
N LYS A 30 15.09 1.60 -20.57
CA LYS A 30 15.51 1.97 -21.94
C LYS A 30 14.66 1.32 -23.02
N ASN A 31 14.29 0.05 -22.81
CA ASN A 31 13.47 -0.72 -23.74
C ASN A 31 11.96 -0.51 -23.56
N LYS A 32 11.52 0.42 -22.70
CA LYS A 32 10.11 0.71 -22.44
C LYS A 32 9.29 -0.53 -22.10
N VAL A 33 9.88 -1.40 -21.28
CA VAL A 33 9.23 -2.64 -20.85
C VAL A 33 8.05 -2.34 -19.93
N THR A 34 8.16 -1.31 -19.06
CA THR A 34 7.10 -0.88 -18.14
C THR A 34 6.31 0.31 -18.69
N PRO A 35 5.03 0.49 -18.32
CA PRO A 35 4.19 1.58 -18.83
C PRO A 35 4.66 2.98 -18.43
N PHE A 36 5.27 3.11 -17.25
CA PHE A 36 5.58 4.41 -16.62
C PHE A 36 7.03 4.52 -16.14
N ASP A 37 7.94 3.72 -16.70
CA ASP A 37 9.34 3.64 -16.26
C ASP A 37 9.46 3.36 -14.74
N ASP A 38 8.48 2.65 -14.16
CA ASP A 38 8.39 2.37 -12.72
C ASP A 38 7.79 0.96 -12.45
N LEU A 39 7.96 0.47 -11.21
CA LEU A 39 7.43 -0.78 -10.70
C LEU A 39 6.63 -0.55 -9.41
N PRO A 40 5.63 -1.40 -9.09
CA PRO A 40 5.29 -2.66 -9.75
C PRO A 40 4.48 -2.48 -11.04
N MET A 41 4.49 -3.54 -11.85
CA MET A 41 3.67 -3.71 -13.05
C MET A 41 3.01 -5.09 -12.99
N LEU A 42 1.74 -5.17 -13.39
CA LEU A 42 1.02 -6.42 -13.65
C LEU A 42 0.80 -6.58 -15.15
N GLU A 43 0.96 -7.79 -15.67
CA GLU A 43 0.63 -8.13 -17.06
C GLU A 43 -0.54 -9.12 -17.08
N VAL A 44 -1.59 -8.80 -17.83
CA VAL A 44 -2.77 -9.66 -18.03
C VAL A 44 -3.03 -9.76 -19.52
N ASP A 45 -2.96 -10.97 -20.08
CA ASP A 45 -3.15 -11.24 -21.51
C ASP A 45 -2.31 -10.32 -22.43
N GLY A 46 -1.05 -10.07 -22.03
CA GLY A 46 -0.13 -9.19 -22.74
C GLY A 46 -0.33 -7.68 -22.52
N VAL A 47 -1.36 -7.27 -21.77
CA VAL A 47 -1.61 -5.88 -21.41
C VAL A 47 -0.95 -5.54 -20.08
N LYS A 48 -0.17 -4.47 -20.08
CA LYS A 48 0.64 -4.04 -18.93
C LYS A 48 -0.05 -2.91 -18.16
N LEU A 49 -0.30 -3.15 -16.87
CA LEU A 49 -0.87 -2.22 -15.92
C LEU A 49 0.20 -1.79 -14.90
N GLY A 50 0.48 -0.50 -14.81
CA GLY A 50 1.34 0.08 -13.78
C GLY A 50 0.53 0.61 -12.59
N GLN A 51 1.24 1.22 -11.63
CA GLN A 51 0.71 1.83 -10.41
C GLN A 51 0.16 0.84 -9.38
N SER A 52 0.83 0.73 -8.23
CA SER A 52 0.47 -0.26 -7.21
C SER A 52 -0.97 -0.18 -6.69
N PRO A 53 -1.57 1.02 -6.45
CA PRO A 53 -2.96 1.09 -6.01
C PRO A 53 -3.94 0.68 -7.11
N ALA A 54 -3.65 1.03 -8.38
CA ALA A 54 -4.48 0.66 -9.52
C ALA A 54 -4.49 -0.86 -9.75
N ILE A 55 -3.31 -1.49 -9.69
CA ILE A 55 -3.17 -2.94 -9.78
C ILE A 55 -3.95 -3.62 -8.65
N LEU A 56 -3.76 -3.19 -7.39
CA LEU A 56 -4.44 -3.79 -6.24
C LEU A 56 -5.97 -3.70 -6.37
N ARG A 57 -6.49 -2.54 -6.76
CA ARG A 57 -7.94 -2.35 -6.99
C ARG A 57 -8.47 -3.21 -8.13
N TYR A 58 -7.70 -3.37 -9.21
CA TYR A 58 -8.06 -4.25 -10.32
C TYR A 58 -8.21 -5.69 -9.82
N VAL A 59 -7.18 -6.24 -9.19
CA VAL A 59 -7.18 -7.60 -8.65
C VAL A 59 -8.33 -7.81 -7.66
N ALA A 60 -8.58 -6.82 -6.80
CA ALA A 60 -9.67 -6.88 -5.85
C ALA A 60 -11.05 -6.89 -6.52
N ARG A 61 -11.26 -6.15 -7.61
CA ARG A 61 -12.51 -6.20 -8.37
C ARG A 61 -12.71 -7.56 -9.04
N GLU A 62 -11.67 -8.08 -9.68
CA GLU A 62 -11.72 -9.37 -10.39
C GLU A 62 -12.07 -10.53 -9.45
N PHE A 63 -11.61 -10.48 -8.19
CA PHE A 63 -11.77 -11.57 -7.24
C PHE A 63 -12.74 -11.28 -6.08
N GLY A 64 -13.51 -10.18 -6.15
CA GLY A 64 -14.60 -9.93 -5.20
C GLY A 64 -14.21 -9.25 -3.87
N PHE A 65 -13.03 -8.63 -3.78
CA PHE A 65 -12.50 -7.92 -2.60
C PHE A 65 -12.55 -6.38 -2.73
N ALA A 66 -13.29 -5.84 -3.72
CA ALA A 66 -13.43 -4.39 -3.88
C ALA A 66 -14.58 -3.79 -3.05
N GLY A 67 -15.58 -4.60 -2.68
CA GLY A 67 -16.86 -4.16 -2.13
C GLY A 67 -18.03 -4.66 -2.98
N SER A 68 -19.24 -4.67 -2.42
CA SER A 68 -20.44 -5.21 -3.09
C SER A 68 -21.04 -4.30 -4.15
N ASP A 69 -20.74 -3.00 -4.06
CA ASP A 69 -21.32 -1.95 -4.89
C ASP A 69 -20.34 -0.80 -5.08
N SER A 70 -20.69 0.14 -5.95
CA SER A 70 -19.83 1.27 -6.30
C SER A 70 -19.50 2.17 -5.12
N PHE A 71 -20.44 2.37 -4.19
CA PHE A 71 -20.22 3.27 -3.07
C PHE A 71 -19.36 2.61 -1.99
N THR A 72 -19.64 1.35 -1.65
CA THR A 72 -18.78 0.56 -0.76
C THR A 72 -17.35 0.45 -1.30
N THR A 73 -17.21 0.28 -2.61
CA THR A 73 -15.90 0.30 -3.28
C THR A 73 -15.21 1.65 -3.13
N ALA A 74 -15.92 2.75 -3.35
CA ALA A 74 -15.37 4.10 -3.17
C ALA A 74 -14.96 4.39 -1.72
N VAL A 75 -15.69 3.83 -0.73
CA VAL A 75 -15.29 3.92 0.68
C VAL A 75 -13.96 3.20 0.91
N ALA A 76 -13.81 1.97 0.41
CA ALA A 76 -12.55 1.23 0.48
C ALA A 76 -11.41 1.99 -0.22
N ASP A 77 -11.66 2.50 -1.44
CA ASP A 77 -10.70 3.31 -2.19
C ASP A 77 -10.22 4.51 -1.38
N SER A 78 -11.16 5.23 -0.74
CA SER A 78 -10.85 6.44 0.04
C SER A 78 -9.99 6.16 1.27
N LEU A 79 -10.18 5.01 1.92
CA LEU A 79 -9.41 4.60 3.09
C LEU A 79 -7.99 4.17 2.69
N ALA A 80 -7.86 3.45 1.57
CA ALA A 80 -6.56 3.11 1.00
C ALA A 80 -5.78 4.36 0.55
N ASP A 81 -6.44 5.31 -0.11
CA ASP A 81 -5.82 6.57 -0.54
C ASP A 81 -5.44 7.46 0.65
N TRP A 82 -6.25 7.51 1.71
CA TRP A 82 -5.89 8.21 2.93
C TRP A 82 -4.61 7.65 3.56
N TYR A 83 -4.45 6.32 3.56
CA TYR A 83 -3.21 5.69 4.00
C TYR A 83 -2.05 5.96 3.03
N ALA A 84 -2.30 5.97 1.72
CA ALA A 84 -1.26 6.32 0.74
C ALA A 84 -0.74 7.74 0.98
N ASP A 85 -1.64 8.71 1.18
CA ASP A 85 -1.30 10.08 1.54
C ASP A 85 -0.47 10.13 2.84
N PHE A 86 -0.86 9.37 3.86
CA PHE A 86 -0.08 9.21 5.09
C PHE A 86 1.37 8.83 4.77
N VAL A 87 1.59 7.77 3.98
CA VAL A 87 2.96 7.32 3.62
C VAL A 87 3.75 8.39 2.87
N THR A 88 3.10 9.14 1.97
CA THR A 88 3.81 10.20 1.21
C THR A 88 4.31 11.32 2.11
N THR A 89 3.60 11.63 3.20
CA THR A 89 3.95 12.77 4.08
C THR A 89 5.27 12.58 4.82
N PHE A 90 5.72 11.34 5.00
CA PHE A 90 7.00 11.01 5.62
C PHE A 90 7.97 10.31 4.66
N GLY A 91 7.81 10.52 3.35
CA GLY A 91 8.62 9.87 2.31
C GLY A 91 10.14 9.99 2.51
N ASP A 92 10.64 11.15 2.94
CA ASP A 92 12.08 11.31 3.22
C ASP A 92 12.53 10.47 4.41
N TRP A 93 11.74 10.42 5.49
CA TRP A 93 12.03 9.53 6.63
C TRP A 93 12.03 8.06 6.20
N HIS A 94 11.05 7.67 5.38
CA HIS A 94 10.96 6.33 4.79
C HIS A 94 12.25 5.99 4.02
N LEU A 95 12.62 6.83 3.04
CA LEU A 95 13.77 6.59 2.17
C LEU A 95 15.07 6.54 2.97
N SER A 96 15.21 7.42 3.97
CA SER A 96 16.40 7.43 4.83
C SER A 96 16.50 6.16 5.63
N ASN A 97 15.40 5.63 6.18
CA ASN A 97 15.39 4.37 6.91
C ASN A 97 15.91 3.19 6.09
N ILE A 98 15.55 3.12 4.81
CA ILE A 98 15.97 2.06 3.90
C ILE A 98 17.32 2.34 3.20
N GLY A 99 18.01 3.43 3.56
CA GLY A 99 19.38 3.73 3.10
C GLY A 99 19.48 4.49 1.78
N PHE A 100 18.37 5.03 1.27
CA PHE A 100 18.30 5.73 -0.01
C PHE A 100 17.89 7.20 0.10
N GLY A 101 17.53 7.68 1.30
CA GLY A 101 17.02 9.03 1.53
C GLY A 101 18.05 10.02 2.10
N PRO A 102 17.75 11.32 2.03
CA PRO A 102 18.58 12.38 2.58
C PRO A 102 18.35 12.59 4.07
N GLY A 103 19.29 13.24 4.75
CA GLY A 103 19.08 13.77 6.10
C GLY A 103 19.23 12.75 7.24
N ASP A 104 19.06 13.26 8.46
CA ASP A 104 19.16 12.47 9.70
C ASP A 104 17.84 11.78 10.03
N LYS A 105 17.89 10.49 10.33
CA LYS A 105 16.69 9.66 10.56
C LYS A 105 15.88 10.12 11.77
N ASP A 106 16.55 10.55 12.84
CA ASP A 106 15.88 10.97 14.07
C ASP A 106 15.24 12.36 13.88
N ALA A 107 15.93 13.28 13.21
CA ALA A 107 15.35 14.59 12.88
C ALA A 107 14.13 14.47 11.95
N LEU A 108 14.17 13.60 10.94
CA LEU A 108 13.04 13.34 10.04
C LEU A 108 11.90 12.59 10.73
N TYR A 109 12.21 11.73 11.70
CA TYR A 109 11.21 11.06 12.53
C TYR A 109 10.35 12.09 13.30
N GLU A 110 11.01 13.03 13.98
CA GLU A 110 10.34 14.07 14.77
C GLU A 110 9.59 15.08 13.90
N SER A 111 10.16 15.48 12.77
CA SER A 111 9.62 16.57 11.94
C SER A 111 8.59 16.14 10.90
N LEU A 112 8.63 14.89 10.41
CA LEU A 112 7.73 14.39 9.37
C LEU A 112 6.84 13.26 9.88
N TYR A 113 7.45 12.21 10.44
CA TYR A 113 6.71 11.00 10.78
C TYR A 113 5.75 11.21 11.96
N LEU A 114 6.20 11.79 13.08
CA LEU A 114 5.32 12.00 14.24
C LEU A 114 4.09 12.88 13.90
N PRO A 115 4.23 14.05 13.25
CA PRO A 115 3.07 14.85 12.86
C PRO A 115 2.13 14.11 11.88
N ALA A 116 2.68 13.30 10.99
CA ALA A 116 1.90 12.47 10.08
C ALA A 116 1.13 11.38 10.85
N LYS A 117 1.78 10.69 11.78
CA LYS A 117 1.17 9.66 12.63
C LYS A 117 -0.03 10.23 13.37
N ASP A 118 0.17 11.35 14.06
CA ASP A 118 -0.83 12.03 14.89
C ASP A 118 -2.01 12.55 14.07
N LYS A 119 -1.77 12.93 12.81
CA LYS A 119 -2.82 13.39 11.90
C LYS A 119 -3.63 12.24 11.30
N TYR A 120 -2.97 11.22 10.76
CA TYR A 120 -3.61 10.26 9.84
C TYR A 120 -4.17 9.02 10.53
N LEU A 121 -3.43 8.43 11.49
CA LEU A 121 -3.84 7.17 12.13
C LEU A 121 -5.16 7.27 12.92
N PRO A 122 -5.45 8.36 13.66
CA PRO A 122 -6.71 8.47 14.40
C PRO A 122 -7.96 8.39 13.51
N PHE A 123 -7.87 8.84 12.25
CA PHE A 123 -8.99 8.71 11.31
C PHE A 123 -9.24 7.26 10.89
N LEU A 124 -8.17 6.46 10.74
CA LEU A 124 -8.28 5.05 10.41
C LEU A 124 -8.86 4.25 11.58
N GLU A 125 -8.41 4.52 12.81
CA GLU A 125 -9.00 3.93 14.01
C GLU A 125 -10.48 4.28 14.14
N ALA A 126 -10.82 5.56 13.96
CA ALA A 126 -12.20 6.03 14.01
C ALA A 126 -13.06 5.44 12.87
N ALA A 127 -12.49 5.19 11.70
CA ALA A 127 -13.19 4.51 10.60
C ALA A 127 -13.50 3.07 10.99
N LEU A 128 -12.51 2.31 11.47
CA LEU A 128 -12.67 0.91 11.86
C LEU A 128 -13.68 0.73 13.01
N MET A 129 -13.65 1.63 14.01
CA MET A 129 -14.57 1.65 15.15
C MET A 129 -16.06 1.84 14.77
N LYS A 130 -16.35 2.38 13.56
CA LYS A 130 -17.72 2.55 13.07
C LYS A 130 -18.28 1.31 12.39
N THR A 131 -17.45 0.30 12.18
CA THR A 131 -17.81 -0.91 11.44
C THR A 131 -18.34 -1.97 12.39
N SER A 132 -19.26 -2.81 11.90
CA SER A 132 -19.75 -3.98 12.64
C SER A 132 -19.06 -5.27 12.21
N THR A 133 -18.31 -5.23 11.10
CA THR A 133 -17.67 -6.42 10.51
C THR A 133 -16.21 -6.59 10.92
N GLY A 134 -15.59 -5.54 11.47
CA GLY A 134 -14.16 -5.53 11.78
C GLY A 134 -13.27 -5.27 10.55
N TRP A 135 -13.86 -4.84 9.43
CA TRP A 135 -13.16 -4.47 8.19
C TRP A 135 -13.44 -3.01 7.82
N TYR A 136 -12.43 -2.30 7.32
CA TYR A 136 -12.45 -0.85 7.09
C TYR A 136 -13.66 -0.34 6.30
N ALA A 137 -14.03 -1.02 5.22
CA ALA A 137 -15.15 -0.63 4.37
C ALA A 137 -16.51 -1.17 4.85
N ASN A 138 -16.57 -1.74 6.07
CA ASN A 138 -17.74 -2.43 6.63
C ASN A 138 -18.29 -3.55 5.73
N THR A 139 -17.42 -4.16 4.93
CA THR A 139 -17.71 -5.32 4.08
C THR A 139 -17.79 -6.61 4.90
N PRO A 140 -18.52 -7.65 4.45
CA PRO A 140 -18.60 -8.93 5.17
C PRO A 140 -17.24 -9.62 5.35
N GLU A 141 -16.35 -9.43 4.38
CA GLU A 141 -14.97 -9.93 4.39
C GLU A 141 -14.00 -8.76 4.14
N LEU A 142 -12.70 -9.02 4.22
CA LEU A 142 -11.68 -8.01 3.95
C LEU A 142 -11.83 -7.42 2.55
N SER A 143 -11.46 -6.15 2.41
CA SER A 143 -11.35 -5.46 1.14
C SER A 143 -9.90 -5.15 0.80
N HIS A 144 -9.67 -4.63 -0.40
CA HIS A 144 -8.35 -4.12 -0.78
C HIS A 144 -7.82 -3.02 0.15
N ALA A 145 -8.70 -2.25 0.81
CA ALA A 145 -8.28 -1.26 1.79
C ALA A 145 -7.59 -1.92 2.98
N ASP A 146 -8.19 -3.00 3.51
CA ASP A 146 -7.64 -3.78 4.61
C ASP A 146 -6.28 -4.37 4.25
N VAL A 147 -6.14 -4.96 3.06
CA VAL A 147 -4.87 -5.53 2.58
C VAL A 147 -3.82 -4.44 2.38
N PHE A 148 -4.18 -3.29 1.80
CA PHE A 148 -3.26 -2.18 1.60
C PHE A 148 -2.76 -1.63 2.93
N ILE A 149 -3.67 -1.35 3.86
CA ILE A 149 -3.35 -0.77 5.17
C ILE A 149 -2.53 -1.77 5.99
N ALA A 150 -2.92 -3.05 6.05
CA ALA A 150 -2.21 -4.06 6.81
C ALA A 150 -0.78 -4.28 6.29
N ALA A 151 -0.59 -4.42 4.97
CA ALA A 151 0.72 -4.64 4.38
C ALA A 151 1.69 -3.48 4.65
N ASN A 152 1.21 -2.24 4.51
CA ASN A 152 2.04 -1.06 4.76
C ASN A 152 2.26 -0.82 6.26
N LEU A 153 1.27 -1.12 7.12
CA LEU A 153 1.41 -1.00 8.56
C LEU A 153 2.41 -2.02 9.12
N GLU A 154 2.38 -3.27 8.66
CA GLU A 154 3.37 -4.28 9.04
C GLU A 154 4.78 -3.80 8.69
N TRP A 155 4.95 -3.23 7.50
CA TRP A 155 6.21 -2.65 7.09
C TRP A 155 6.63 -1.47 7.98
N LEU A 156 5.70 -0.57 8.30
CA LEU A 156 5.96 0.59 9.15
C LEU A 156 6.39 0.18 10.57
N LEU A 157 5.76 -0.85 11.13
CA LEU A 157 6.10 -1.42 12.43
C LEU A 157 7.53 -2.00 12.49
N ARG A 158 8.12 -2.35 11.34
CA ARG A 158 9.52 -2.82 11.28
C ARG A 158 10.52 -1.66 11.28
N LEU A 159 10.09 -0.46 10.92
CA LEU A 159 10.96 0.72 10.86
C LEU A 159 10.82 1.64 12.07
N ASP A 160 9.62 1.77 12.61
CA ASP A 160 9.38 2.62 13.75
C ASP A 160 10.06 2.01 15.00
N LYS A 161 11.07 2.70 15.52
CA LYS A 161 11.76 2.31 16.76
C LYS A 161 10.81 2.25 17.96
N ASN A 162 9.66 2.89 17.88
CA ASN A 162 8.59 2.89 18.88
C ASN A 162 7.33 2.16 18.38
N ALA A 163 7.46 1.18 17.47
CA ALA A 163 6.33 0.44 16.89
C ALA A 163 5.33 -0.12 17.92
N CYS A 164 5.77 -0.48 19.13
CA CYS A 164 4.89 -0.91 20.22
C CYS A 164 3.91 0.17 20.71
N LYS A 165 4.13 1.43 20.35
CA LYS A 165 3.38 2.62 20.71
C LYS A 165 2.81 3.35 19.50
N ILE A 166 2.65 2.65 18.37
CA ILE A 166 2.20 3.30 17.13
C ILE A 166 0.82 3.96 17.30
N PHE A 167 -0.03 3.37 18.13
CA PHE A 167 -1.39 3.84 18.46
C PHE A 167 -1.48 4.49 19.87
N GLU A 168 -0.35 4.73 20.54
CA GLU A 168 -0.28 5.58 21.74
C GLU A 168 0.04 7.03 21.34
#